data_AF-A0A0B7BPK9-F1
#
_entry.id   AF-A0A0B7BPK9-F1
#
_cell.length_a   1.000
_cell.length_b   1.000
_cell.length_c   1.000
_cell.angle_alpha   90.00
_cell.angle_beta   90.00
_cell.angle_gamma   90.00
#
_symmetry.space_group_name_H-M   'P 1'
#
loop_
_entity.id
_entity.type
_entity.pdbx_description
1 polymer ?
#
loop_
_entity_poly.entity_id
_entity_poly.type
_entity_poly.pdbx_seq_one_letter_code
_entity_poly.pdbx_strand_id
1 'polypeptide(L)'
;TDSGQSIMSCNNWSMGHGLMSPGGKQPQPVKLLTMSSVHTPGKRSLSPASSLSSRCPSKHRKMSADILPSGQSTLNDVFTEQSIRTAAFELFCKERTSIMLESNHDTTGEAVDERLEEAWKNLSSDEKSKFRDKCLQDTRRQENKVPLEEANNSDRTSDSKKSNNKSVAAAKVLKKKTLKRRLYHFERKLECNVRDLRTALIKRETEPCRIFYETTTVIGQAKSCDAWLCGQADKLCMVNVCRLGESVLYKNLREKHRLLAKPLQSPVNVNSVLVKGNLWPTLEQLATVSQTQDTYFHIKDERLVANGFDILCHRDPEGSLQAELVGLCDLVPAYNISDLSEVLEVISRNPHISLEDVRPTKVLYYLQVWERELISVFFFSST
;
A
#
# COMPACT_ATOMS: atom_id res chain seq x y z
N THR A 1 -0.32 23.71 44.93
CA THR A 1 -0.72 24.74 43.95
C THR A 1 -1.02 24.03 42.66
N ASP A 2 -2.31 23.82 42.42
CA ASP A 2 -2.85 22.87 41.45
C ASP A 2 -3.07 23.59 40.11
N SER A 3 -2.34 23.20 39.06
CA SER A 3 -2.51 23.78 37.72
C SER A 3 -3.65 23.06 36.99
N GLY A 4 -4.80 23.74 36.94
CA GLY A 4 -6.05 23.28 36.37
C GLY A 4 -5.96 22.82 34.92
N GLN A 5 -6.31 21.56 34.68
CA GLN A 5 -6.63 21.06 33.35
C GLN A 5 -8.05 21.52 32.99
N SER A 6 -8.17 22.30 31.91
CA SER A 6 -9.45 22.70 31.35
C SER A 6 -10.15 21.49 30.73
N ILE A 7 -11.18 20.98 31.40
CA ILE A 7 -12.04 19.92 30.86
C ILE A 7 -12.87 20.52 29.73
N MET A 8 -12.59 20.11 28.49
CA MET A 8 -13.35 20.47 27.30
C MET A 8 -14.73 19.79 27.32
N SER A 9 -15.80 20.57 27.45
CA SER A 9 -17.20 20.12 27.38
C SER A 9 -17.69 19.98 25.93
N CYS A 10 -18.60 19.04 25.66
CA CYS A 10 -19.24 18.85 24.34
C CYS A 10 -19.89 20.13 23.80
N ASN A 11 -20.41 21.00 24.68
CA ASN A 11 -20.99 22.29 24.27
C ASN A 11 -19.93 23.28 23.78
N ASN A 12 -18.70 23.23 24.29
CA ASN A 12 -17.62 24.08 23.81
C ASN A 12 -17.13 23.64 22.42
N TRP A 13 -17.24 22.35 22.11
CA TRP A 13 -16.92 21.81 20.78
C TRP A 13 -17.94 22.24 19.73
N SER A 14 -19.24 22.13 20.05
CA SER A 14 -20.32 22.50 19.11
C SER A 14 -20.33 24.00 18.80
N MET A 15 -19.83 24.83 19.72
CA MET A 15 -19.64 26.27 19.52
C MET A 15 -18.31 26.66 18.86
N GLY A 16 -17.47 25.69 18.48
CA GLY A 16 -16.21 25.95 17.78
C GLY A 16 -15.06 26.45 18.67
N HIS A 17 -15.21 26.38 19.99
CA HIS A 17 -14.17 26.82 20.94
C HIS A 17 -13.06 25.79 21.17
N GLY A 18 -13.25 24.54 20.73
CA GLY A 18 -12.27 23.45 20.91
C GLY A 18 -10.94 23.64 20.17
N LEU A 19 -10.87 24.57 19.19
CA LEU A 19 -9.67 24.86 18.40
C LEU A 19 -8.95 26.14 18.85
N MET A 20 -9.39 26.80 19.93
CA MET A 20 -8.76 28.03 20.39
C MET A 20 -7.54 27.73 21.25
N SER A 21 -6.39 28.34 20.92
CA SER A 21 -5.23 28.34 21.82
C SER A 21 -5.56 29.14 23.10
N PRO A 22 -4.88 28.92 24.25
CA PRO A 22 -5.15 29.62 25.52
C PRO A 22 -5.15 31.16 25.48
N GLY A 23 -4.68 31.77 24.37
CA GLY A 23 -4.72 33.21 24.10
C GLY A 23 -5.84 33.69 23.17
N GLY A 24 -6.91 32.92 22.94
CA GLY A 24 -8.10 33.36 22.21
C GLY A 24 -7.93 33.61 20.71
N LYS A 25 -6.79 33.22 20.13
CA LYS A 25 -6.54 33.35 18.68
C LYS A 25 -7.00 32.10 17.94
N GLN A 26 -7.72 32.30 16.83
CA GLN A 26 -8.06 31.23 15.89
C GLN A 26 -6.78 30.67 15.24
N PRO A 27 -6.64 29.34 15.08
CA PRO A 27 -5.51 28.76 14.38
C PRO A 27 -5.59 29.16 12.91
N GLN A 28 -4.53 29.80 12.40
CA GLN A 28 -4.43 30.11 10.97
C GLN A 28 -4.11 28.82 10.19
N PRO A 29 -4.64 28.66 8.96
CA PRO A 29 -4.28 27.53 8.13
C PRO A 29 -2.77 27.49 7.88
N VAL A 30 -2.17 26.31 8.04
CA VAL A 30 -0.74 26.07 7.84
C VAL A 30 -0.36 26.43 6.40
N LYS A 31 0.51 27.42 6.25
CA LYS A 31 1.05 27.82 4.96
C LYS A 31 2.12 26.81 4.54
N LEU A 32 1.78 25.89 3.65
CA LEU A 32 2.76 24.99 3.03
C LEU A 32 3.76 25.83 2.24
N LEU A 33 5.02 25.82 2.63
CA LEU A 33 6.11 26.45 1.88
C LEU A 33 6.35 25.64 0.61
N THR A 34 5.62 25.98 -0.45
CA THR A 34 5.95 25.57 -1.82
C THR A 34 7.05 26.49 -2.35
N MET A 35 7.98 25.94 -3.13
CA MET A 35 9.02 26.74 -3.78
C MET A 35 8.36 27.72 -4.76
N SER A 36 8.31 28.99 -4.35
CA SER A 36 7.77 30.07 -5.16
C SER A 36 8.67 30.33 -6.37
N SER A 37 8.33 29.73 -7.50
CA SER A 37 8.83 30.10 -8.83
C SER A 37 8.15 31.39 -9.30
N VAL A 38 8.57 32.56 -8.80
CA VAL A 38 8.39 33.85 -9.50
C VAL A 38 9.53 34.79 -9.10
N HIS A 39 10.62 34.81 -9.87
CA HIS A 39 11.52 35.96 -9.93
C HIS A 39 11.17 36.76 -11.18
N THR A 40 10.50 37.90 -10.99
CA THR A 40 10.53 39.01 -11.94
C THR A 40 11.81 39.83 -11.69
N PRO A 41 12.57 40.21 -12.73
CA PRO A 41 13.79 40.99 -12.55
C PRO A 41 13.45 42.49 -12.52
N GLY A 42 13.89 43.19 -11.48
CA GLY A 42 13.95 44.66 -11.51
C GLY A 42 13.42 45.35 -10.26
N LYS A 43 14.31 45.56 -9.28
CA LYS A 43 14.57 46.80 -8.52
C LYS A 43 15.28 46.43 -7.21
N ARG A 44 16.55 46.82 -7.10
CA ARG A 44 17.28 46.90 -5.83
C ARG A 44 16.89 48.18 -5.10
N SER A 45 16.92 48.15 -3.77
CA SER A 45 17.41 49.26 -2.93
C SER A 45 17.72 48.71 -1.53
N LEU A 46 19.01 48.46 -1.22
CA LEU A 46 19.90 49.23 -0.32
C LEU A 46 19.94 48.70 1.14
N SER A 47 21.09 48.09 1.45
CA SER A 47 21.61 47.62 2.76
C SER A 47 22.09 48.79 3.66
N PRO A 48 22.56 48.61 4.94
CA PRO A 48 23.83 47.96 5.30
C PRO A 48 23.79 47.10 6.61
N ALA A 49 24.28 45.85 6.61
CA ALA A 49 25.63 45.40 7.00
C ALA A 49 25.90 45.32 8.52
N SER A 50 26.09 44.09 9.04
CA SER A 50 27.19 43.77 9.96
C SER A 50 27.52 42.27 9.92
N SER A 51 28.80 42.03 9.66
CA SER A 51 29.56 40.79 9.56
C SER A 51 29.32 39.75 10.66
N LEU A 52 29.39 38.47 10.29
CA LEU A 52 30.51 37.59 10.67
C LEU A 52 30.47 36.27 9.88
N SER A 53 31.67 35.82 9.52
CA SER A 53 32.00 34.75 8.60
C SER A 53 31.82 33.34 9.17
N SER A 54 31.34 32.41 8.36
CA SER A 54 31.98 31.09 8.26
C SER A 54 31.83 30.53 6.85
N ARG A 55 32.94 30.02 6.32
CA ARG A 55 33.10 29.45 4.98
C ARG A 55 32.53 28.03 4.97
N CYS A 56 31.82 27.69 3.90
CA CYS A 56 31.80 26.33 3.37
C CYS A 56 31.86 26.38 1.82
N PRO A 57 32.71 25.55 1.18
CA PRO A 57 32.86 25.52 -0.27
C PRO A 57 31.93 24.49 -0.90
N SER A 58 31.31 24.80 -2.04
CA SER A 58 31.53 24.05 -3.30
C SER A 58 30.52 24.48 -4.37
N LYS A 59 30.98 24.30 -5.61
CA LYS A 59 30.44 24.82 -6.85
C LYS A 59 29.29 23.93 -7.33
N HIS A 60 28.10 24.48 -7.53
CA HIS A 60 27.10 23.87 -8.41
C HIS A 60 27.54 24.05 -9.87
N ARG A 61 28.28 23.06 -10.36
CA ARG A 61 28.44 22.79 -11.79
C ARG A 61 27.09 22.32 -12.31
N LYS A 62 26.52 23.06 -13.27
CA LYS A 62 25.39 22.59 -14.09
C LYS A 62 25.86 21.33 -14.83
N MET A 63 25.27 20.18 -14.52
CA MET A 63 25.34 19.00 -15.39
C MET A 63 24.02 18.94 -16.16
N SER A 64 24.16 19.06 -17.47
CA SER A 64 23.13 18.80 -18.48
C SER A 64 22.55 17.39 -18.33
N ALA A 65 21.27 17.25 -18.67
CA ALA A 65 20.62 15.98 -18.92
C ALA A 65 21.38 15.26 -20.03
N ASP A 66 22.20 14.28 -19.67
CA ASP A 66 22.76 13.22 -20.52
C ASP A 66 23.60 12.29 -19.63
N ILE A 67 22.93 11.54 -18.75
CA ILE A 67 23.55 10.37 -18.11
C ILE A 67 22.50 9.25 -18.04
N LEU A 68 22.23 8.64 -19.18
CA LEU A 68 21.93 7.20 -19.29
C LEU A 68 22.48 6.75 -20.66
N PRO A 69 23.26 5.67 -20.75
CA PRO A 69 23.67 5.11 -22.04
C PRO A 69 22.44 4.75 -22.89
N SER A 70 22.52 4.98 -24.20
CA SER A 70 21.49 4.57 -25.17
C SER A 70 21.14 3.09 -24.99
N GLY A 71 19.98 2.81 -24.40
CA GLY A 71 19.45 1.45 -24.21
C GLY A 71 18.95 1.11 -22.79
N GLN A 72 19.09 1.97 -21.79
CA GLN A 72 18.51 1.72 -20.45
C GLN A 72 17.17 2.44 -20.28
N SER A 73 16.08 1.68 -20.37
CA SER A 73 14.73 2.15 -20.03
C SER A 73 14.63 2.43 -18.53
N THR A 74 14.14 3.61 -18.15
CA THR A 74 13.83 3.91 -16.75
C THR A 74 12.57 3.14 -16.32
N LEU A 75 12.38 2.94 -15.01
CA LEU A 75 11.17 2.27 -14.48
C LEU A 75 9.87 2.92 -15.01
N ASN A 76 9.87 4.24 -15.20
CA ASN A 76 8.75 4.97 -15.77
C ASN A 76 8.52 4.67 -17.27
N ASP A 77 9.58 4.39 -18.02
CA ASP A 77 9.49 3.96 -19.43
C ASP A 77 8.86 2.56 -19.53
N VAL A 78 9.14 1.66 -18.59
CA VAL A 78 8.54 0.32 -18.55
C VAL A 78 7.03 0.39 -18.25
N PHE A 79 6.62 1.23 -17.30
CA PHE A 79 5.19 1.42 -16.99
C PHE A 79 4.43 2.10 -18.13
N THR A 80 5.04 3.09 -18.78
CA THR A 80 4.42 3.77 -19.93
C THR A 80 4.33 2.85 -21.14
N GLU A 81 5.38 2.08 -21.45
CA GLU A 81 5.32 1.08 -22.52
C GLU A 81 4.23 0.03 -22.28
N GLN A 82 4.11 -0.48 -21.06
CA GLN A 82 3.08 -1.47 -20.73
C GLN A 82 1.67 -0.87 -20.87
N SER A 83 1.48 0.37 -20.43
CA SER A 83 0.21 1.09 -20.61
C SER A 83 -0.12 1.37 -22.07
N ILE A 84 0.88 1.60 -22.93
CA ILE A 84 0.68 1.82 -24.36
C ILE A 84 0.30 0.50 -25.06
N ARG A 85 0.90 -0.62 -24.64
CA ARG A 85 0.57 -1.96 -25.18
C ARG A 85 -0.86 -2.38 -24.85
N THR A 86 -1.31 -2.17 -23.61
CA THR A 86 -2.69 -2.48 -23.22
C THR A 86 -3.69 -1.55 -23.92
N ALA A 87 -3.40 -0.25 -24.02
CA ALA A 87 -4.23 0.69 -24.76
C ALA A 87 -4.32 0.36 -26.26
N ALA A 88 -3.23 -0.10 -26.88
CA ALA A 88 -3.21 -0.51 -28.29
C ALA A 88 -4.10 -1.74 -28.55
N PHE A 89 -4.07 -2.71 -27.64
CA PHE A 89 -4.97 -3.86 -27.70
C PHE A 89 -6.44 -3.45 -27.53
N GLU A 90 -6.76 -2.56 -26.59
CA GLU A 90 -8.12 -2.06 -26.43
C GLU A 90 -8.65 -1.32 -27.67
N LEU A 91 -7.80 -0.54 -28.35
CA LEU A 91 -8.18 0.12 -29.60
C LEU A 91 -8.46 -0.89 -30.70
N PHE A 92 -7.63 -1.92 -30.82
CA PHE A 92 -7.83 -3.02 -31.76
C PHE A 92 -9.14 -3.76 -31.50
N CYS A 93 -9.42 -4.11 -30.25
CA CYS A 93 -10.68 -4.75 -29.88
C CYS A 93 -11.87 -3.86 -30.22
N LYS A 94 -11.83 -2.55 -29.96
CA LYS A 94 -12.90 -1.62 -30.35
C LYS A 94 -13.14 -1.54 -31.86
N GLU A 95 -12.08 -1.53 -32.66
CA GLU A 95 -12.17 -1.46 -34.13
C GLU A 95 -12.73 -2.77 -34.71
N ARG A 96 -12.25 -3.93 -34.23
CA ARG A 96 -12.69 -5.26 -34.71
C ARG A 96 -14.04 -5.69 -34.15
N THR A 97 -14.37 -5.37 -32.91
CA THR A 97 -15.73 -5.61 -32.35
C THR A 97 -16.79 -4.85 -33.15
N SER A 98 -16.50 -3.62 -33.56
CA SER A 98 -17.43 -2.82 -34.38
C SER A 98 -17.68 -3.47 -35.75
N ILE A 99 -16.63 -4.00 -36.38
CA ILE A 99 -16.73 -4.73 -37.66
C ILE A 99 -17.46 -6.07 -37.48
N MET A 100 -17.23 -6.78 -36.37
CA MET A 100 -17.89 -8.07 -36.10
C MET A 100 -19.37 -7.91 -35.78
N LEU A 101 -19.76 -6.87 -35.03
CA LEU A 101 -21.16 -6.54 -34.74
C LEU A 101 -21.96 -6.15 -35.98
N GLU A 102 -21.33 -5.51 -36.96
CA GLU A 102 -21.98 -5.18 -38.24
C GLU A 102 -22.21 -6.41 -39.14
N SER A 103 -21.48 -7.50 -38.91
CA SER A 103 -21.51 -8.71 -39.74
C SER A 103 -22.30 -9.90 -39.17
N ASN A 104 -22.47 -9.98 -37.84
CA ASN A 104 -23.17 -11.10 -37.18
C ASN A 104 -24.02 -10.57 -36.01
N HIS A 105 -25.35 -10.65 -36.13
CA HIS A 105 -26.27 -10.15 -35.10
C HIS A 105 -26.41 -11.10 -33.88
N ASP A 106 -26.01 -12.38 -33.98
CA ASP A 106 -26.38 -13.42 -32.97
C ASP A 106 -25.19 -14.18 -32.35
N THR A 107 -24.01 -13.57 -32.25
CA THR A 107 -22.84 -14.19 -31.58
C THR A 107 -22.66 -13.74 -30.13
N THR A 108 -22.58 -14.70 -29.21
CA THR A 108 -22.32 -14.53 -27.77
C THR A 108 -20.98 -13.83 -27.49
N GLY A 109 -20.96 -12.91 -26.52
CA GLY A 109 -19.82 -12.03 -26.22
C GLY A 109 -18.49 -12.73 -25.92
N GLU A 110 -18.49 -13.84 -25.19
CA GLU A 110 -17.27 -14.59 -24.87
C GLU A 110 -16.58 -15.17 -26.11
N ALA A 111 -17.35 -15.68 -27.08
CA ALA A 111 -16.80 -16.22 -28.32
C ALA A 111 -16.21 -15.13 -29.23
N VAL A 112 -16.63 -13.88 -29.05
CA VAL A 112 -16.07 -12.71 -29.74
C VAL A 112 -14.73 -12.31 -29.11
N ASP A 113 -14.63 -12.33 -27.78
CA ASP A 113 -13.42 -11.96 -27.06
C ASP A 113 -12.27 -12.96 -27.29
N GLU A 114 -12.53 -14.27 -27.27
CA GLU A 114 -11.53 -15.29 -27.62
C GLU A 114 -10.99 -15.10 -29.05
N ARG A 115 -11.89 -14.82 -29.99
CA ARG A 115 -11.54 -14.61 -31.41
C ARG A 115 -10.76 -13.32 -31.63
N LEU A 116 -10.96 -12.30 -30.80
CA LEU A 116 -10.19 -11.05 -30.81
C LEU A 116 -8.80 -11.24 -30.22
N GLU A 117 -8.66 -12.02 -29.15
CA GLU A 117 -7.35 -12.36 -28.59
C GLU A 117 -6.50 -13.16 -29.58
N GLU A 118 -7.07 -14.18 -30.23
CA GLU A 118 -6.39 -14.94 -31.28
C GLU A 118 -6.01 -14.07 -32.46
N ALA A 119 -6.92 -13.20 -32.90
CA ALA A 119 -6.65 -12.26 -33.98
C ALA A 119 -5.52 -11.28 -33.63
N TRP A 120 -5.45 -10.81 -32.39
CA TRP A 120 -4.35 -9.95 -31.92
C TRP A 120 -3.02 -10.71 -31.84
N LYS A 121 -3.03 -11.95 -31.35
CA LYS A 121 -1.83 -12.80 -31.30
C LYS A 121 -1.26 -13.02 -32.71
N ASN A 122 -2.14 -13.26 -33.69
CA ASN A 122 -1.79 -13.53 -35.10
C ASN A 122 -1.47 -12.28 -35.94
N LEU A 123 -1.66 -11.06 -35.43
CA LEU A 123 -1.25 -9.83 -36.14
C LEU A 123 0.28 -9.72 -36.25
N SER A 124 0.74 -9.20 -37.39
CA SER A 124 2.15 -8.91 -37.64
C SER A 124 2.69 -7.80 -36.71
N SER A 125 4.01 -7.77 -36.51
CA SER A 125 4.66 -6.73 -35.68
C SER A 125 4.38 -5.32 -36.21
N ASP A 126 4.31 -5.15 -37.54
CA ASP A 126 4.08 -3.86 -38.19
C ASP A 126 2.65 -3.35 -37.95
N GLU A 127 1.66 -4.24 -37.95
CA GLU A 127 0.27 -3.88 -37.65
C GLU A 127 0.09 -3.52 -36.18
N LYS A 128 0.72 -4.27 -35.27
CA LYS A 128 0.74 -3.93 -33.83
C LYS A 128 1.38 -2.57 -33.58
N SER A 129 2.42 -2.20 -34.35
CA SER A 129 3.04 -0.88 -34.26
C SER A 129 2.07 0.24 -34.62
N LYS A 130 1.24 0.07 -35.67
CA LYS A 130 0.25 1.08 -36.07
C LYS A 130 -0.73 1.42 -34.95
N PHE A 131 -1.16 0.43 -34.16
CA PHE A 131 -2.04 0.67 -33.01
C PHE A 131 -1.31 1.38 -31.85
N ARG A 132 -0.03 1.08 -31.63
CA ARG A 132 0.81 1.81 -30.66
C ARG A 132 1.00 3.28 -31.06
N ASP A 133 1.27 3.53 -32.34
CA ASP A 133 1.46 4.88 -32.87
C ASP A 133 0.16 5.70 -32.78
N LYS A 134 -0.99 5.09 -33.06
CA LYS A 134 -2.31 5.71 -32.85
C LYS A 134 -2.53 6.09 -31.38
N CYS A 135 -2.20 5.20 -30.43
CA CYS A 135 -2.28 5.51 -28.99
C CYS A 135 -1.38 6.68 -28.59
N LEU A 136 -0.12 6.67 -29.04
CA LEU A 136 0.83 7.74 -28.76
C LEU A 136 0.37 9.09 -29.33
N GLN A 137 -0.21 9.08 -30.52
CA GLN A 137 -0.76 10.27 -31.15
C GLN A 137 -1.99 10.81 -30.41
N ASP A 138 -2.86 9.94 -29.90
CA ASP A 138 -4.02 10.34 -29.10
C ASP A 138 -3.63 10.88 -27.71
N THR A 139 -2.61 10.30 -27.06
CA THR A 139 -2.06 10.85 -25.82
C THR A 139 -1.50 12.26 -26.03
N ARG A 140 -0.72 12.47 -27.09
CA ARG A 140 -0.21 13.80 -27.48
C ARG A 140 -1.32 14.80 -27.80
N ARG A 141 -2.42 14.35 -28.42
CA ARG A 141 -3.60 15.19 -28.69
C ARG A 141 -4.35 15.58 -27.41
N GLN A 142 -4.32 14.76 -26.37
CA GLN A 142 -4.90 15.09 -25.07
C GLN A 142 -4.00 16.05 -24.31
N GLU A 143 -2.69 15.79 -24.25
CA GLU A 143 -1.71 16.68 -23.60
C GLU A 143 -1.73 18.09 -24.21
N ASN A 144 -1.87 18.22 -25.53
CA ASN A 144 -1.98 19.52 -26.20
C ASN A 144 -3.32 20.24 -25.97
N LYS A 145 -4.35 19.59 -25.40
CA LYS A 145 -5.63 20.21 -25.05
C LYS A 145 -5.67 20.74 -23.62
N VAL A 146 -4.84 20.23 -22.72
CA VAL A 146 -4.80 20.64 -21.31
C VAL A 146 -4.32 22.09 -21.09
N PRO A 147 -3.39 22.68 -21.89
CA PRO A 147 -2.96 24.07 -21.68
C PRO A 147 -4.00 25.14 -22.03
N LEU A 148 -5.07 24.81 -22.78
CA LEU A 148 -6.05 25.79 -23.26
C LEU A 148 -7.29 25.92 -22.37
N GLU A 149 -7.53 24.98 -21.44
CA GLU A 149 -8.68 25.05 -20.53
C GLU A 149 -8.34 25.69 -19.16
N GLU A 150 -7.06 25.80 -18.80
CA GLU A 150 -6.63 26.40 -17.51
C GLU A 150 -6.42 27.93 -17.57
N ALA A 151 -6.46 28.55 -18.76
CA ALA A 151 -6.22 29.99 -18.95
C ALA A 151 -7.48 30.86 -19.12
N ASN A 152 -8.69 30.30 -19.13
CA ASN A 152 -9.92 31.04 -19.47
C ASN A 152 -10.91 31.26 -18.31
N ASN A 153 -10.52 31.03 -17.06
CA ASN A 153 -11.33 31.38 -15.89
C ASN A 153 -10.78 32.61 -15.17
N SER A 154 -10.89 33.75 -15.84
CA SER A 154 -10.94 35.04 -15.15
C SER A 154 -11.83 36.01 -15.93
N ASP A 155 -12.89 36.44 -15.24
CA ASP A 155 -13.60 37.69 -15.43
C ASP A 155 -14.56 37.81 -16.64
N ARG A 156 -15.87 37.94 -16.33
CA ARG A 156 -16.80 38.86 -17.01
C ARG A 156 -18.18 38.85 -16.37
N THR A 157 -18.50 39.99 -15.77
CA THR A 157 -19.83 40.49 -15.48
C THR A 157 -20.50 41.09 -16.73
N SER A 158 -21.83 41.15 -16.69
CA SER A 158 -22.78 41.91 -17.53
C SER A 158 -23.25 41.38 -18.90
N ASP A 159 -24.55 41.08 -18.92
CA ASP A 159 -25.61 41.43 -19.87
C ASP A 159 -25.49 41.25 -21.40
N SER A 160 -26.46 40.44 -21.86
CA SER A 160 -27.39 40.67 -22.98
C SER A 160 -27.12 40.09 -24.39
N LYS A 161 -28.11 39.27 -24.79
CA LYS A 161 -28.77 39.10 -26.11
C LYS A 161 -28.04 38.40 -27.27
N LYS A 162 -28.69 37.27 -27.63
CA LYS A 162 -28.97 36.69 -28.97
C LYS A 162 -27.79 36.37 -29.90
N SER A 163 -27.66 35.09 -30.24
CA SER A 163 -27.94 34.62 -31.62
C SER A 163 -27.92 33.09 -31.72
N ASN A 164 -28.91 32.58 -32.43
CA ASN A 164 -29.11 31.20 -32.85
C ASN A 164 -27.98 30.67 -33.77
N ASN A 165 -27.67 29.39 -33.59
CA ASN A 165 -27.60 28.31 -34.61
C ASN A 165 -26.31 27.48 -34.66
N LYS A 166 -26.56 26.16 -34.65
CA LYS A 166 -25.74 25.04 -35.15
C LYS A 166 -24.58 24.57 -34.25
N SER A 167 -24.77 23.43 -33.58
CA SER A 167 -24.35 22.14 -34.16
C SER A 167 -24.61 20.98 -33.20
N VAL A 168 -25.28 19.97 -33.75
CA VAL A 168 -25.57 18.68 -33.13
C VAL A 168 -24.27 17.87 -33.10
N ALA A 169 -23.44 18.05 -32.06
CA ALA A 169 -22.23 17.23 -31.87
C ALA A 169 -21.70 17.13 -30.43
N ALA A 170 -22.36 17.75 -29.44
CA ALA A 170 -21.88 17.74 -28.04
C ALA A 170 -22.49 16.63 -27.15
N ALA A 171 -23.37 15.79 -27.67
CA ALA A 171 -24.15 14.83 -26.87
C ALA A 171 -23.41 13.53 -26.48
N LYS A 172 -22.20 13.26 -27.01
CA LYS A 172 -21.47 11.99 -26.74
C LYS A 172 -20.35 12.10 -25.68
N VAL A 173 -19.90 13.30 -25.30
CA VAL A 173 -18.78 13.47 -24.35
C VAL A 173 -19.23 13.59 -22.89
N LEU A 174 -20.52 13.85 -22.62
CA LEU A 174 -21.02 14.00 -21.25
C LEU A 174 -21.30 12.69 -20.48
N LYS A 175 -21.12 11.50 -21.08
CA LYS A 175 -21.47 10.22 -20.44
C LYS A 175 -20.38 9.58 -19.58
N LYS A 176 -19.10 9.96 -19.73
CA LYS A 176 -17.99 9.37 -18.94
C LYS A 176 -17.76 10.02 -17.59
N LYS A 177 -18.08 11.31 -17.41
CA LYS A 177 -17.99 11.98 -16.09
C LYS A 177 -19.15 11.61 -15.16
N THR A 178 -20.25 11.06 -15.69
CA THR A 178 -21.42 10.64 -14.91
C THR A 178 -21.29 9.24 -14.32
N LEU A 179 -20.50 8.33 -14.91
CA LEU A 179 -20.34 6.97 -14.37
C LEU A 179 -19.56 6.92 -13.05
N LYS A 180 -18.50 7.73 -12.90
CA LYS A 180 -17.72 7.78 -11.64
C LYS A 180 -18.50 8.38 -10.46
N ARG A 181 -19.54 9.17 -10.74
CA ARG A 181 -20.41 9.77 -9.71
C ARG A 181 -21.50 8.82 -9.22
N ARG A 182 -21.82 7.76 -9.97
CA ARG A 182 -22.90 6.82 -9.65
C ARG A 182 -22.52 5.71 -8.66
N LEU A 183 -21.24 5.41 -8.48
CA LEU A 183 -20.80 4.34 -7.57
C LEU A 183 -20.86 4.72 -6.08
N TYR A 184 -20.99 6.01 -5.75
CA TYR A 184 -20.97 6.51 -4.36
C TYR A 184 -22.24 7.28 -3.93
N HIS A 185 -23.30 7.31 -4.75
CA HIS A 185 -24.58 7.93 -4.41
C HIS A 185 -25.73 6.95 -4.62
N PHE A 186 -25.88 6.03 -3.68
CA PHE A 186 -27.15 5.36 -3.45
C PHE A 186 -28.04 6.30 -2.62
N GLU A 187 -28.69 7.25 -3.29
CA GLU A 187 -29.66 8.13 -2.62
C GLU A 187 -30.99 7.40 -2.49
N ARG A 188 -31.19 6.72 -1.36
CA ARG A 188 -32.50 6.18 -1.00
C ARG A 188 -33.27 7.24 -0.22
N LYS A 189 -34.37 7.72 -0.80
CA LYS A 189 -35.33 8.54 -0.05
C LYS A 189 -35.93 7.66 1.03
N LEU A 190 -35.50 7.89 2.27
CA LEU A 190 -36.12 7.32 3.45
C LEU A 190 -37.32 8.20 3.77
N GLU A 191 -38.51 7.62 3.76
CA GLU A 191 -39.70 8.29 4.31
C GLU A 191 -39.55 8.29 5.84
N CYS A 192 -38.80 9.26 6.37
CA CYS A 192 -38.66 9.47 7.79
C CYS A 192 -39.47 10.70 8.23
N ASN A 193 -40.44 10.47 9.10
CA ASN A 193 -41.16 11.56 9.76
C ASN A 193 -40.37 12.00 11.00
N VAL A 194 -40.01 13.28 11.05
CA VAL A 194 -39.24 13.86 12.17
C VAL A 194 -39.97 13.70 13.51
N ARG A 195 -41.31 13.66 13.52
CA ARG A 195 -42.09 13.44 14.75
C ARG A 195 -41.92 12.03 15.28
N ASP A 196 -41.85 11.04 14.40
CA ASP A 196 -41.68 9.63 14.77
C ASP A 196 -40.24 9.35 15.26
N LEU A 197 -39.26 10.02 14.66
CA LEU A 197 -37.87 10.03 15.16
C LEU A 197 -37.78 10.64 16.56
N ARG A 198 -38.45 11.79 16.80
CA ARG A 198 -38.47 12.45 18.11
C ARG A 198 -39.14 11.58 19.17
N THR A 199 -40.29 10.98 18.86
CA THR A 199 -40.97 10.09 19.82
C THR A 199 -40.17 8.82 20.09
N ALA A 200 -39.49 8.25 19.09
CA ALA A 200 -38.58 7.11 19.28
C ALA A 200 -37.34 7.46 20.14
N LEU A 201 -36.76 8.66 19.96
CA LEU A 201 -35.65 9.14 20.79
C LEU A 201 -36.07 9.35 22.24
N ILE A 202 -37.21 10.01 22.48
CA ILE A 202 -37.73 10.24 23.83
C ILE A 202 -38.04 8.91 24.52
N LYS A 203 -38.65 7.94 23.82
CA LYS A 203 -38.89 6.58 24.36
C LYS A 203 -37.59 5.86 24.74
N ARG A 204 -36.52 6.06 23.98
CA ARG A 204 -35.20 5.46 24.24
C ARG A 204 -34.46 6.13 25.40
N GLU A 205 -34.72 7.40 25.66
CA GLU A 205 -34.21 8.10 26.85
C GLU A 205 -34.92 7.62 28.13
N THR A 206 -36.21 7.29 28.06
CA THR A 206 -36.98 6.79 29.20
C THR A 206 -36.75 5.30 29.48
N GLU A 207 -36.52 4.50 28.44
CA GLU A 207 -36.25 3.05 28.53
C GLU A 207 -34.97 2.74 27.74
N PRO A 208 -33.79 2.67 28.40
CA PRO A 208 -32.57 2.38 27.69
C PRO A 208 -32.57 0.92 27.25
N CYS A 209 -33.08 0.64 26.05
CA CYS A 209 -32.79 -0.59 25.33
C CYS A 209 -31.31 -0.63 24.99
N ARG A 210 -30.48 -1.00 25.97
CA ARG A 210 -29.10 -1.39 25.74
C ARG A 210 -29.16 -2.78 25.15
N ILE A 211 -29.05 -2.85 23.82
CA ILE A 211 -28.82 -4.13 23.16
C ILE A 211 -27.46 -4.61 23.64
N PHE A 212 -27.48 -5.65 24.46
CA PHE A 212 -26.28 -6.24 25.02
C PHE A 212 -26.01 -7.56 24.33
N TYR A 213 -24.81 -7.69 23.78
CA TYR A 213 -24.35 -8.89 23.12
C TYR A 213 -23.37 -9.61 24.05
N GLU A 214 -23.79 -10.74 24.63
CA GLU A 214 -22.94 -11.54 25.54
C GLU A 214 -21.66 -12.02 24.87
N THR A 215 -21.73 -12.31 23.58
CA THR A 215 -20.59 -12.69 22.73
C THR A 215 -20.58 -11.84 21.46
N THR A 216 -19.47 -11.88 20.73
CA THR A 216 -19.40 -11.22 19.41
C THR A 216 -20.39 -11.88 18.46
N THR A 217 -21.51 -11.20 18.19
CA THR A 217 -22.57 -11.71 17.32
C THR A 217 -22.56 -10.99 15.99
N VAL A 218 -22.73 -11.73 14.89
CA VAL A 218 -22.86 -11.15 13.56
C VAL A 218 -24.31 -10.74 13.36
N ILE A 219 -24.54 -9.46 13.07
CA ILE A 219 -25.87 -8.89 12.80
C ILE A 219 -26.20 -9.02 11.31
N GLY A 220 -25.22 -8.75 10.44
CA GLY A 220 -25.38 -8.89 8.99
C GLY A 220 -24.32 -8.17 8.17
N GLN A 221 -24.37 -8.35 6.86
CA GLN A 221 -23.43 -7.73 5.92
C GLN A 221 -23.97 -6.40 5.37
N ALA A 222 -23.15 -5.36 5.44
CA ALA A 222 -23.40 -4.09 4.78
C ALA A 222 -23.02 -4.20 3.29
N LYS A 223 -24.03 -4.50 2.46
CA LYS A 223 -23.88 -4.69 1.00
C LYS A 223 -23.25 -3.50 0.25
N SER A 224 -23.22 -2.32 0.86
CA SER A 224 -22.64 -1.10 0.26
C SER A 224 -21.13 -0.98 0.43
N CYS A 225 -20.53 -1.70 1.38
CA CYS A 225 -19.11 -1.53 1.75
C CYS A 225 -18.37 -2.84 2.07
N ASP A 226 -18.96 -3.99 1.73
CA ASP A 226 -18.39 -5.33 1.98
C ASP A 226 -17.87 -5.55 3.40
N ALA A 227 -18.50 -4.88 4.36
CA ALA A 227 -18.17 -4.98 5.78
C ALA A 227 -19.30 -5.70 6.53
N TRP A 228 -18.93 -6.40 7.60
CA TRP A 228 -19.87 -7.12 8.46
C TRP A 228 -20.12 -6.31 9.72
N LEU A 229 -21.39 -6.15 10.08
CA LEU A 229 -21.80 -5.52 11.32
C LEU A 229 -21.87 -6.59 12.41
N CYS A 230 -21.17 -6.35 13.50
CA CYS A 230 -21.09 -7.24 14.65
C CYS A 230 -21.47 -6.49 15.91
N GLY A 231 -22.20 -7.12 16.82
CA GLY A 231 -22.45 -6.62 18.16
C GLY A 231 -21.46 -7.24 19.15
N GLN A 232 -20.84 -6.43 20.00
CA GLN A 232 -19.99 -6.90 21.10
C GLN A 232 -20.27 -6.08 22.35
N ALA A 233 -20.73 -6.73 23.42
CA ALA A 233 -21.19 -6.06 24.64
C ALA A 233 -22.23 -4.96 24.31
N ASP A 234 -21.96 -3.70 24.63
CA ASP A 234 -22.80 -2.54 24.33
C ASP A 234 -22.40 -1.79 23.05
N LYS A 235 -21.50 -2.37 22.25
CA LYS A 235 -20.93 -1.72 21.06
C LYS A 235 -21.37 -2.40 19.78
N LEU A 236 -21.66 -1.56 18.78
CA LEU A 236 -21.80 -1.96 17.40
C LEU A 236 -20.45 -1.77 16.70
N CYS A 237 -19.89 -2.86 16.20
CA CYS A 237 -18.61 -2.91 15.50
C CYS A 237 -18.86 -3.19 14.01
N MET A 238 -17.97 -2.68 13.16
CA MET A 238 -17.96 -2.99 11.74
C MET A 238 -16.61 -3.62 11.39
N VAL A 239 -16.64 -4.79 10.76
CA VAL A 239 -15.46 -5.60 10.48
C VAL A 239 -15.31 -5.77 8.98
N ASN A 240 -14.15 -5.42 8.45
CA ASN A 240 -13.80 -5.77 7.07
C ASN A 240 -13.35 -7.23 7.04
N VAL A 241 -14.09 -8.08 6.33
CA VAL A 241 -13.84 -9.54 6.32
C VAL A 241 -12.50 -9.87 5.70
N CYS A 242 -12.08 -9.15 4.66
CA CYS A 242 -10.78 -9.40 4.03
C CYS A 242 -9.62 -9.08 5.00
N ARG A 243 -9.70 -7.94 5.71
CA ARG A 243 -8.69 -7.56 6.73
C ARG A 243 -8.68 -8.50 7.93
N LEU A 244 -9.85 -9.01 8.32
CA LEU A 244 -9.95 -10.04 9.35
C LEU A 244 -9.28 -11.35 8.87
N GLY A 245 -9.56 -11.78 7.64
CA GLY A 245 -8.96 -12.94 7.02
C GLY A 245 -7.43 -12.85 6.96
N GLU A 246 -6.90 -11.71 6.51
CA GLU A 246 -5.47 -11.38 6.56
C GLU A 246 -4.93 -11.53 7.99
N SER A 247 -5.53 -10.82 8.95
CA SER A 247 -5.07 -10.83 10.35
C SER A 247 -5.02 -12.25 10.95
N VAL A 248 -6.02 -13.09 10.66
CA VAL A 248 -6.07 -14.48 11.12
C VAL A 248 -5.00 -15.33 10.40
N LEU A 249 -4.85 -15.15 9.09
CA LEU A 249 -3.83 -15.84 8.31
C LEU A 249 -2.42 -15.47 8.80
N TYR A 250 -2.12 -14.18 8.95
CA TYR A 250 -0.84 -13.69 9.48
C TYR A 250 -0.52 -14.27 10.85
N LYS A 251 -1.49 -14.30 11.76
CA LYS A 251 -1.32 -14.92 13.07
C LYS A 251 -0.97 -16.41 12.95
N ASN A 252 -1.73 -17.16 12.16
CA ASN A 252 -1.46 -18.57 11.91
C ASN A 252 -0.07 -18.80 11.27
N LEU A 253 0.32 -17.94 10.34
CA LEU A 253 1.62 -17.99 9.69
C LEU A 253 2.75 -17.76 10.68
N ARG A 254 2.65 -16.73 11.54
CA ARG A 254 3.66 -16.47 12.57
C ARG A 254 3.83 -17.63 13.54
N GLU A 255 2.74 -18.25 13.96
CA GLU A 255 2.74 -19.37 14.91
C GLU A 255 3.27 -20.68 14.28
N LYS A 256 2.89 -21.01 13.05
CA LYS A 256 3.04 -22.38 12.52
C LYS A 256 3.92 -22.51 11.28
N HIS A 257 4.15 -21.42 10.54
CA HIS A 257 4.84 -21.52 9.26
C HIS A 257 6.33 -21.83 9.43
N ARG A 258 6.86 -22.85 8.74
CA ARG A 258 8.28 -23.17 8.78
C ARG A 258 8.95 -22.70 7.50
N LEU A 259 9.93 -21.82 7.63
CA LEU A 259 10.81 -21.44 6.52
C LEU A 259 11.80 -22.57 6.27
N LEU A 260 11.87 -23.05 5.04
CA LEU A 260 12.81 -24.10 4.66
C LEU A 260 14.19 -23.49 4.43
N ALA A 261 15.21 -24.08 5.07
CA ALA A 261 16.60 -23.75 4.81
C ALA A 261 17.05 -24.43 3.51
N LYS A 262 17.70 -23.69 2.61
CA LYS A 262 18.40 -24.25 1.46
C LYS A 262 19.90 -24.30 1.76
N PRO A 263 20.61 -25.35 1.33
CA PRO A 263 22.04 -25.45 1.54
C PRO A 263 22.76 -24.30 0.82
N LEU A 264 23.67 -23.65 1.54
CA LEU A 264 24.53 -22.60 1.00
C LEU A 264 25.64 -23.22 0.14
N GLN A 265 26.05 -22.51 -0.91
CA GLN A 265 27.16 -22.94 -1.75
C GLN A 265 28.49 -23.00 -0.98
N SER A 266 28.66 -22.10 -0.02
CA SER A 266 29.78 -22.05 0.90
C SER A 266 29.25 -21.92 2.32
N PRO A 267 29.48 -22.91 3.20
CA PRO A 267 29.19 -22.78 4.62
C PRO A 267 29.86 -21.54 5.20
N VAL A 268 29.14 -20.82 6.06
CA VAL A 268 29.66 -19.61 6.69
C VAL A 268 30.02 -19.92 8.13
N ASN A 269 31.31 -19.84 8.47
CA ASN A 269 31.77 -20.06 9.84
C ASN A 269 31.19 -18.98 10.77
N VAL A 270 30.47 -19.43 11.79
CA VAL A 270 29.77 -18.60 12.74
C VAL A 270 30.73 -18.35 13.91
N ASN A 271 31.31 -17.15 13.93
CA ASN A 271 32.22 -16.74 14.99
C ASN A 271 31.51 -15.91 16.05
N SER A 272 32.04 -15.92 17.28
CA SER A 272 31.58 -15.05 18.38
C SER A 272 31.50 -13.57 17.97
N VAL A 273 32.43 -13.09 17.15
CA VAL A 273 32.41 -11.71 16.63
C VAL A 273 31.21 -11.44 15.71
N LEU A 274 30.86 -12.41 14.84
CA LEU A 274 29.76 -12.28 13.88
C LEU A 274 28.39 -12.31 14.57
N VAL A 275 28.28 -13.06 15.67
CA VAL A 275 27.02 -13.25 16.40
C VAL A 275 26.85 -12.25 17.54
N LYS A 276 27.63 -11.16 17.58
CA LYS A 276 27.71 -10.24 18.74
C LYS A 276 28.07 -11.05 20.01
N GLY A 277 29.36 -11.15 20.36
CA GLY A 277 29.89 -12.19 21.25
C GLY A 277 29.18 -12.50 22.59
N ASN A 278 28.31 -11.62 23.09
CA ASN A 278 27.41 -11.90 24.21
C ASN A 278 26.32 -12.96 23.92
N LEU A 279 26.03 -13.27 22.66
CA LEU A 279 25.02 -14.27 22.26
C LEU A 279 25.61 -15.66 22.02
N TRP A 280 26.94 -15.78 21.98
CA TRP A 280 27.63 -17.07 21.81
C TRP A 280 27.25 -18.12 22.86
N PRO A 281 27.18 -17.80 24.17
CA PRO A 281 26.79 -18.78 25.18
C PRO A 281 25.37 -19.33 24.97
N THR A 282 24.47 -18.51 24.41
CA THR A 282 23.11 -18.95 24.07
C THR A 282 23.15 -19.99 22.96
N LEU A 283 23.92 -19.75 21.89
CA LEU A 283 24.12 -20.74 20.82
C LEU A 283 24.75 -22.04 21.35
N GLU A 284 25.73 -21.94 22.24
CA GLU A 284 26.38 -23.08 22.87
C GLU A 284 25.43 -23.92 23.74
N GLN A 285 24.54 -23.27 24.47
CA GLN A 285 23.49 -23.94 25.22
C GLN A 285 22.54 -24.71 24.29
N LEU A 286 22.10 -24.09 23.18
CA LEU A 286 21.23 -24.73 22.19
C LEU A 286 21.91 -25.92 21.49
N ALA A 287 23.21 -25.78 21.21
CA ALA A 287 24.02 -26.85 20.64
C ALA A 287 24.17 -28.02 21.62
N THR A 288 24.39 -27.75 22.91
CA THR A 288 24.49 -28.80 23.95
C THR A 288 23.21 -29.60 24.07
N VAL A 289 22.04 -28.95 23.98
CA VAL A 289 20.72 -29.64 23.99
C VAL A 289 20.52 -30.49 22.73
N SER A 290 21.08 -30.06 21.60
CA SER A 290 20.93 -30.74 20.31
C SER A 290 22.02 -31.79 20.03
N GLN A 291 23.01 -31.91 20.93
CA GLN A 291 24.20 -32.72 20.72
C GLN A 291 23.85 -34.19 20.57
N THR A 292 24.31 -34.80 19.48
CA THR A 292 24.26 -36.25 19.26
C THR A 292 25.59 -36.91 19.60
N GLN A 293 25.68 -38.24 19.46
CA GLN A 293 26.94 -38.98 19.63
C GLN A 293 27.91 -38.76 18.45
N ASP A 294 27.48 -38.03 17.42
CA ASP A 294 28.26 -37.79 16.21
C ASP A 294 29.25 -36.63 16.40
N THR A 295 30.36 -36.66 15.64
CA THR A 295 31.34 -35.57 15.64
C THR A 295 30.75 -34.25 15.12
N TYR A 296 29.89 -34.35 14.11
CA TYR A 296 29.17 -33.24 13.51
C TYR A 296 27.68 -33.42 13.76
N PHE A 297 27.00 -32.38 14.22
CA PHE A 297 25.58 -32.44 14.52
C PHE A 297 24.89 -31.10 14.21
N HIS A 298 23.62 -31.16 13.86
CA HIS A 298 22.82 -29.97 13.57
C HIS A 298 22.09 -29.48 14.82
N ILE A 299 21.94 -28.17 14.96
CA ILE A 299 21.08 -27.59 16.00
C ILE A 299 19.61 -27.86 15.65
N LYS A 300 18.88 -28.54 16.54
CA LYS A 300 17.49 -28.97 16.33
C LYS A 300 16.45 -28.04 16.97
N ASP A 301 16.89 -26.91 17.54
CA ASP A 301 15.98 -25.95 18.17
C ASP A 301 14.93 -25.46 17.16
N GLU A 302 13.67 -25.66 17.50
CA GLU A 302 12.54 -25.34 16.61
C GLU A 302 12.54 -23.87 16.20
N ARG A 303 12.99 -22.95 17.07
CA ARG A 303 12.97 -21.51 16.80
C ARG A 303 14.02 -21.10 15.76
N LEU A 304 15.12 -21.85 15.66
CA LEU A 304 16.13 -21.63 14.63
C LEU A 304 15.72 -22.30 13.32
N VAL A 305 15.35 -23.58 13.39
CA VAL A 305 14.98 -24.38 12.22
C VAL A 305 13.73 -23.82 11.52
N ALA A 306 12.70 -23.42 12.27
CA ALA A 306 11.46 -22.87 11.67
C ALA A 306 11.64 -21.46 11.09
N ASN A 307 12.71 -20.76 11.46
CA ASN A 307 13.13 -19.51 10.82
C ASN A 307 14.09 -19.75 9.64
N GLY A 308 14.33 -21.01 9.26
CA GLY A 308 15.10 -21.38 8.08
C GLY A 308 16.61 -21.20 8.26
N PHE A 309 17.11 -21.34 9.50
CA PHE A 309 18.53 -21.46 9.78
C PHE A 309 18.90 -22.94 9.96
N ASP A 310 19.93 -23.38 9.25
CA ASP A 310 20.54 -24.69 9.46
C ASP A 310 22.01 -24.52 9.85
N ILE A 311 22.31 -24.89 11.10
CA ILE A 311 23.60 -24.67 11.75
C ILE A 311 24.20 -26.03 12.09
N LEU A 312 25.35 -26.30 11.51
CA LEU A 312 26.17 -27.47 11.77
C LEU A 312 27.20 -27.13 12.85
N CYS A 313 27.30 -27.97 13.87
CA CYS A 313 28.22 -27.81 14.98
C CYS A 313 29.15 -29.00 15.09
N HIS A 314 30.37 -28.75 15.57
CA HIS A 314 31.30 -29.76 16.06
C HIS A 314 32.08 -29.21 17.25
N ARG A 315 32.69 -30.07 18.06
CA ARG A 315 33.58 -29.65 19.14
C ARG A 315 35.03 -29.94 18.77
N ASP A 316 35.88 -28.95 18.96
CA ASP A 316 37.32 -29.10 18.82
C ASP A 316 37.88 -30.05 19.89
N PRO A 317 39.11 -30.58 19.71
CA PRO A 317 39.80 -31.38 20.73
C PRO A 317 39.94 -30.65 22.07
N GLU A 318 40.06 -29.32 22.08
CA GLU A 318 40.05 -28.50 23.31
C GLU A 318 38.66 -28.34 23.95
N GLY A 319 37.61 -28.90 23.34
CA GLY A 319 36.23 -28.86 23.82
C GLY A 319 35.45 -27.59 23.43
N SER A 320 36.07 -26.67 22.71
CA SER A 320 35.42 -25.45 22.20
C SER A 320 34.42 -25.79 21.09
N LEU A 321 33.24 -25.17 21.13
CA LEU A 321 32.24 -25.32 20.09
C LEU A 321 32.66 -24.56 18.83
N GLN A 322 32.58 -25.22 17.68
CA GLN A 322 32.66 -24.59 16.36
C GLN A 322 31.29 -24.74 15.68
N ALA A 323 30.81 -23.66 15.06
CA ALA A 323 29.52 -23.63 14.39
C ALA A 323 29.64 -23.05 12.98
N GLU A 324 28.95 -23.66 12.04
CA GLU A 324 28.91 -23.25 10.64
C GLU A 324 27.46 -23.16 10.19
N LEU A 325 27.10 -22.04 9.54
CA LEU A 325 25.83 -21.87 8.89
C LEU A 325 25.89 -22.58 7.55
N VAL A 326 25.24 -23.73 7.45
CA VAL A 326 25.25 -24.58 6.25
C VAL A 326 24.02 -24.33 5.38
N GLY A 327 22.90 -23.91 5.97
CA GLY A 327 21.68 -23.63 5.22
C GLY A 327 20.97 -22.38 5.70
N LEU A 328 20.34 -21.69 4.74
CA LEU A 328 19.61 -20.46 4.96
C LEU A 328 18.38 -20.39 4.07
N CYS A 329 17.30 -19.76 4.53
CA CYS A 329 16.12 -19.51 3.72
C CYS A 329 16.41 -18.51 2.60
N ASP A 330 16.05 -18.85 1.35
CA ASP A 330 16.24 -18.00 0.18
C ASP A 330 14.99 -17.18 -0.20
N LEU A 331 13.85 -17.44 0.45
CA LEU A 331 12.60 -16.72 0.22
C LEU A 331 12.62 -15.30 0.80
N VAL A 332 13.40 -15.10 1.87
CA VAL A 332 13.51 -13.80 2.57
C VAL A 332 14.66 -13.00 1.94
N PRO A 333 14.40 -11.82 1.35
CA PRO A 333 15.44 -11.01 0.75
C PRO A 333 16.50 -10.57 1.77
N ALA A 334 17.77 -10.64 1.39
CA ALA A 334 18.90 -10.22 2.21
C ALA A 334 18.98 -10.88 3.60
N TYR A 335 18.53 -12.13 3.72
CA TYR A 335 18.61 -12.91 4.96
C TYR A 335 20.06 -13.33 5.24
N ASN A 336 20.55 -13.14 6.47
CA ASN A 336 21.95 -13.37 6.84
C ASN A 336 22.17 -13.60 8.35
N ILE A 337 23.43 -13.65 8.79
CA ILE A 337 23.83 -13.89 10.19
C ILE A 337 23.35 -12.79 11.16
N SER A 338 23.11 -11.58 10.68
CA SER A 338 22.50 -10.52 11.51
C SER A 338 21.10 -10.90 11.96
N ASP A 339 20.35 -11.61 11.11
CA ASP A 339 18.99 -12.08 11.44
C ASP A 339 19.05 -13.26 12.42
N LEU A 340 20.06 -14.13 12.31
CA LEU A 340 20.34 -15.15 13.33
C LEU A 340 20.65 -14.52 14.69
N SER A 341 21.44 -13.44 14.69
CA SER A 341 21.78 -12.71 15.91
C SER A 341 20.53 -12.08 16.57
N GLU A 342 19.58 -11.58 15.76
CA GLU A 342 18.30 -11.06 16.27
C GLU A 342 17.49 -12.17 16.99
N VAL A 343 17.42 -13.36 16.38
CA VAL A 343 16.76 -14.52 16.99
C VAL A 343 17.42 -14.93 18.30
N LEU A 344 18.75 -15.04 18.30
CA LEU A 344 19.49 -15.42 19.50
C LEU A 344 19.36 -14.37 20.61
N GLU A 345 19.28 -13.09 20.27
CA GLU A 345 19.07 -11.99 21.23
C GLU A 345 17.69 -12.08 21.91
N VAL A 346 16.66 -12.50 21.18
CA VAL A 346 15.32 -12.73 21.75
C VAL A 346 15.34 -13.95 22.68
N ILE A 347 15.99 -15.04 22.25
CA ILE A 347 16.11 -16.28 23.05
C ILE A 347 16.94 -16.04 24.31
N SER A 348 18.02 -15.25 24.24
CA SER A 348 18.89 -14.98 25.39
C SER A 348 18.16 -14.20 26.49
N ARG A 349 17.18 -13.36 26.12
CA ARG A 349 16.34 -12.62 27.08
C ARG A 349 15.26 -13.51 27.69
N ASN A 350 14.67 -14.41 26.92
CA ASN A 350 13.65 -15.34 27.40
C ASN A 350 13.80 -16.73 26.73
N PRO A 351 14.34 -17.73 27.44
CA PRO A 351 14.52 -19.07 26.90
C PRO A 351 13.23 -19.82 26.55
N HIS A 352 12.07 -19.45 27.13
CA HIS A 352 10.78 -20.14 26.93
C HIS A 352 9.85 -19.41 25.96
N ILE A 353 10.39 -18.50 25.16
CA ILE A 353 9.62 -17.71 24.21
C ILE A 353 9.06 -18.56 23.05
N SER A 354 7.87 -18.17 22.58
CA SER A 354 7.16 -18.83 21.49
C SER A 354 7.82 -18.55 20.13
N LEU A 355 7.56 -19.40 19.13
CA LEU A 355 8.04 -19.17 17.75
C LEU A 355 7.48 -17.86 17.14
N GLU A 356 6.26 -17.47 17.51
CA GLU A 356 5.59 -16.26 17.02
C GLU A 356 6.38 -14.98 17.35
N ASP A 357 7.00 -14.95 18.52
CA ASP A 357 7.68 -13.77 19.06
C ASP A 357 9.18 -13.75 18.75
N VAL A 358 9.75 -14.88 18.33
CA VAL A 358 11.18 -15.01 18.00
C VAL A 358 11.48 -14.63 16.55
N ARG A 359 10.45 -14.56 15.68
CA ARG A 359 10.63 -14.27 14.26
C ARG A 359 11.47 -12.99 14.05
N PRO A 360 12.56 -13.06 13.27
CA PRO A 360 13.32 -11.87 12.92
C PRO A 360 12.44 -10.87 12.16
N THR A 361 12.77 -9.60 12.26
CA THR A 361 12.00 -8.50 11.65
C THR A 361 11.76 -8.71 10.15
N LYS A 362 12.76 -9.22 9.42
CA LYS A 362 12.62 -9.51 7.97
C LYS A 362 11.63 -10.62 7.69
N VAL A 363 11.56 -11.64 8.54
CA VAL A 363 10.60 -12.73 8.42
C VAL A 363 9.18 -12.21 8.67
N LEU A 364 9.00 -11.35 9.67
CA LEU A 364 7.70 -10.71 9.92
C LEU A 364 7.21 -9.92 8.70
N TYR A 365 8.08 -9.11 8.10
CA TYR A 365 7.74 -8.38 6.87
C TYR A 365 7.44 -9.31 5.69
N TYR A 366 8.23 -10.37 5.52
CA TYR A 366 7.98 -11.37 4.47
C TYR A 366 6.59 -12.02 4.64
N LEU A 367 6.24 -12.46 5.85
CA LEU A 367 4.92 -13.06 6.12
C LEU A 367 3.77 -12.09 5.91
N GLN A 368 3.98 -10.79 6.22
CA GLN A 368 2.98 -9.74 6.02
C GLN A 368 2.75 -9.41 4.53
N VAL A 369 3.78 -9.54 3.69
CA VAL A 369 3.62 -9.38 2.24
C VAL A 369 2.95 -10.62 1.66
N TRP A 370 3.41 -11.80 2.08
CA TRP A 370 2.92 -13.08 1.57
C TRP A 370 1.42 -13.30 1.82
N GLU A 371 0.88 -12.87 2.97
CA GLU A 371 -0.56 -12.94 3.23
C GLU A 371 -1.41 -12.15 2.21
N ARG A 372 -0.91 -11.01 1.74
CA ARG A 372 -1.63 -10.13 0.80
C ARG A 372 -1.71 -10.76 -0.58
N GLU A 373 -0.63 -11.43 -0.99
CA GLU A 373 -0.57 -12.14 -2.26
C GLU A 373 -1.50 -13.35 -2.26
N LEU A 374 -1.48 -14.18 -1.20
CA LEU A 374 -2.37 -15.34 -1.08
C LEU A 374 -3.85 -14.94 -1.16
N ILE A 375 -4.24 -13.90 -0.43
CA ILE A 375 -5.63 -13.45 -0.41
C ILE A 375 -6.03 -12.83 -1.75
N SER A 376 -5.13 -12.14 -2.45
CA SER A 376 -5.42 -11.67 -3.81
C SER A 376 -5.71 -12.84 -4.77
N VAL A 377 -4.93 -13.92 -4.72
CA VAL A 377 -5.12 -15.09 -5.60
C VAL A 377 -6.42 -15.84 -5.28
N PHE A 378 -6.76 -16.01 -4.00
CA PHE A 378 -7.98 -16.70 -3.60
C PHE A 378 -9.26 -15.92 -3.93
N PHE A 379 -9.24 -14.58 -3.81
CA PHE A 379 -10.42 -13.78 -4.14
C PHE A 379 -10.63 -13.57 -5.65
N PHE A 380 -9.56 -13.52 -6.46
CA PHE A 380 -9.70 -13.45 -7.92
C PHE A 380 -10.10 -14.77 -8.58
N SER A 381 -9.88 -15.91 -7.91
CA SER A 381 -10.26 -17.23 -8.44
C SER A 381 -11.70 -17.65 -8.11
N SER A 382 -12.41 -16.85 -7.29
CA SER A 382 -13.76 -17.18 -6.79
C SER A 382 -14.86 -16.24 -7.33
N THR A 383 -14.54 -15.41 -8.31
CA THR A 383 -15.47 -14.60 -9.11
C THR A 383 -15.45 -15.07 -10.55
#